data_AF-A0A239A7V9-F1
#
_entry.id   AF-A0A239A7V9-F1
#
_cell.length_a   1.000
_cell.length_b   1.000
_cell.length_c   1.000
_cell.angle_alpha   90.00
_cell.angle_beta   90.00
_cell.angle_gamma   90.00
#
_symmetry.space_group_name_H-M   'P 1'
#
loop_
_entity.id
_entity.type
_entity.pdbx_description
1 polymer ?
#
loop_
_entity_poly.entity_id
_entity_poly.type
_entity_poly.pdbx_seq_one_letter_code
_entity_poly.pdbx_strand_id
1 'polypeptide(L)'
;MNVSLLLAALLVFMAVAIGLDQAMRRVRAARKRYQTVIAKQGQQTERLRAAARESLTLGREVRNVQRTADLLSEELVRFEEEMQQLARPENRIFVLDERRGVLDRGWLVIVDSAGPQPDSRQMPPWVGSRRFRVWAADEAAARAKVERRYPPDGVYLIQSIQPLTMPTPANSSG
;
A
#
# COMPACT_ATOMS: atom_id res chain seq x y z
N MET A 1 -105.25 2.14 -11.64
CA MET A 1 -103.85 1.78 -11.33
C MET A 1 -103.31 2.86 -10.41
N ASN A 2 -102.96 2.50 -9.18
CA ASN A 2 -102.85 3.47 -8.08
C ASN A 2 -101.55 4.26 -8.17
N VAL A 3 -101.65 5.58 -8.33
CA VAL A 3 -100.52 6.52 -8.45
C VAL A 3 -99.52 6.39 -7.29
N SER A 4 -99.99 5.99 -6.11
CA SER A 4 -99.16 5.73 -4.93
C SER A 4 -98.17 4.57 -5.10
N LEU A 5 -98.55 3.49 -5.81
CA LEU A 5 -97.67 2.34 -6.04
C LEU A 5 -96.52 2.70 -7.01
N LEU A 6 -96.81 3.53 -8.01
CA LEU A 6 -95.80 4.02 -8.95
C LEU A 6 -94.79 4.93 -8.26
N LEU A 7 -95.25 5.82 -7.37
CA LEU A 7 -94.37 6.67 -6.57
C LEU A 7 -93.48 5.86 -5.60
N ALA A 8 -94.05 4.85 -4.95
CA ALA A 8 -93.28 3.96 -4.07
C ALA A 8 -92.20 3.18 -4.85
N ALA A 9 -92.54 2.64 -6.02
CA ALA A 9 -91.59 1.94 -6.88
C ALA A 9 -90.45 2.86 -7.37
N LEU A 10 -90.79 4.10 -7.74
CA LEU A 10 -89.80 5.11 -8.16
C LEU A 10 -88.84 5.45 -7.02
N LEU A 11 -89.34 5.61 -5.78
CA LEU A 11 -88.53 5.89 -4.60
C LEU A 11 -87.55 4.75 -4.29
N VAL A 12 -88.02 3.50 -4.36
CA VAL A 12 -87.16 2.32 -4.16
C VAL A 12 -86.10 2.25 -5.25
N PHE A 13 -86.47 2.48 -6.51
CA PHE A 13 -85.52 2.48 -7.62
C PHE A 13 -84.46 3.58 -7.46
N MET A 14 -84.85 4.80 -7.08
CA MET A 14 -83.94 5.90 -6.77
C MET A 14 -82.99 5.55 -5.63
N ALA A 15 -83.48 4.95 -4.55
CA ALA A 15 -82.65 4.53 -3.42
C ALA A 15 -81.60 3.49 -3.85
N VAL A 16 -82.00 2.51 -4.67
CA VAL A 16 -81.10 1.50 -5.23
C VAL A 16 -80.06 2.13 -6.17
N ALA A 17 -80.47 3.04 -7.05
CA ALA A 17 -79.57 3.73 -7.97
C ALA A 17 -78.50 4.55 -7.22
N ILE A 18 -78.90 5.27 -6.17
CA ILE A 18 -77.97 6.03 -5.31
C ILE A 18 -77.01 5.08 -4.57
N GLY A 19 -77.52 3.97 -4.02
CA GLY A 19 -76.69 2.96 -3.36
C GLY A 19 -75.65 2.36 -4.31
N LEU A 20 -76.04 2.08 -5.55
CA LEU A 20 -75.16 1.54 -6.58
C LEU A 20 -74.07 2.55 -6.98
N ASP A 21 -74.41 3.83 -7.16
CA ASP A 21 -73.43 4.87 -7.48
C ASP A 21 -72.41 5.04 -6.34
N GLN A 22 -72.86 5.04 -5.08
CA GLN A 22 -71.96 5.09 -3.92
C GLN A 22 -71.03 3.87 -3.85
N ALA A 23 -71.55 2.67 -4.09
CA ALA A 23 -70.76 1.44 -4.13
C ALA A 23 -69.70 1.51 -5.26
N MET A 24 -70.08 1.94 -6.45
CA MET A 24 -69.17 2.09 -7.59
C MET A 24 -68.10 3.15 -7.34
N ARG A 25 -68.44 4.27 -6.69
CA ARG A 25 -67.46 5.29 -6.26
C ARG A 25 -66.46 4.70 -5.27
N ARG A 26 -66.90 3.90 -4.29
CA ARG A 26 -66.02 3.22 -3.33
C ARG A 26 -65.08 2.22 -4.02
N VAL A 27 -65.58 1.43 -4.96
CA VAL A 27 -64.76 0.49 -5.74
C VAL A 27 -63.71 1.23 -6.57
N ARG A 28 -64.09 2.32 -7.24
CA ARG A 28 -63.13 3.15 -8.00
C ARG A 28 -62.06 3.77 -7.09
N ALA A 29 -62.46 4.26 -5.91
CA ALA A 29 -61.52 4.81 -4.93
C ALA A 29 -60.56 3.72 -4.39
N ALA A 30 -61.08 2.53 -4.09
CA ALA A 30 -60.29 1.38 -3.66
C ALA A 30 -59.30 0.93 -4.75
N ARG A 31 -59.74 0.87 -6.01
CA ARG A 31 -58.88 0.54 -7.16
C ARG A 31 -57.75 1.55 -7.34
N LYS A 32 -58.05 2.85 -7.22
CA LYS A 32 -57.01 3.90 -7.26
C LYS A 32 -56.00 3.74 -6.13
N ARG A 33 -56.47 3.50 -4.88
CA ARG A 33 -55.58 3.25 -3.75
C ARG A 33 -54.70 2.02 -3.98
N TYR A 34 -55.26 0.92 -4.44
CA TYR A 34 -54.51 -0.28 -4.76
C TYR A 34 -53.43 -0.03 -5.82
N GLN A 35 -53.75 0.66 -6.91
CA GLN A 35 -52.77 1.04 -7.93
C GLN A 35 -51.64 1.90 -7.36
N THR A 36 -51.95 2.86 -6.49
CA THR A 36 -50.90 3.67 -5.85
C THR A 36 -50.02 2.85 -4.92
N VAL A 37 -50.57 1.84 -4.23
CA VAL A 37 -49.79 0.95 -3.36
C VAL A 37 -48.87 0.07 -4.19
N ILE A 38 -49.37 -0.53 -5.28
CA ILE A 38 -48.56 -1.36 -6.18
C ILE A 38 -47.45 -0.52 -6.83
N ALA A 39 -47.75 0.70 -7.28
CA ALA A 39 -46.73 1.59 -7.83
C ALA A 39 -45.64 1.94 -6.79
N LYS A 40 -46.03 2.23 -5.54
CA LYS A 40 -45.09 2.47 -4.44
C LYS A 40 -44.24 1.24 -4.11
N GLN A 41 -44.84 0.05 -4.09
CA GLN A 41 -44.10 -1.21 -3.88
C GLN A 41 -43.08 -1.42 -4.99
N GLY A 42 -43.45 -1.21 -6.26
CA GLY A 42 -42.53 -1.26 -7.39
C GLY A 42 -41.32 -0.34 -7.17
N GLN A 43 -41.57 0.94 -6.88
CA GLN A 43 -40.50 1.92 -6.61
C GLN A 43 -39.61 1.52 -5.42
N GLN A 44 -40.18 0.97 -4.34
CA GLN A 44 -39.40 0.51 -3.18
C GLN A 44 -38.52 -0.69 -3.54
N THR A 45 -39.03 -1.66 -4.30
CA THR A 45 -38.23 -2.81 -4.74
C THR A 45 -37.10 -2.41 -5.68
N GLU A 46 -37.31 -1.43 -6.55
CA GLU A 46 -36.26 -0.90 -7.42
C GLU A 46 -35.17 -0.20 -6.61
N ARG A 47 -35.54 0.62 -5.63
CA ARG A 47 -34.58 1.26 -4.71
C ARG A 47 -33.79 0.23 -3.92
N LEU A 48 -34.44 -0.81 -3.40
CA LEU A 48 -33.78 -1.90 -2.69
C LEU A 48 -32.79 -2.63 -3.61
N ARG A 49 -33.18 -2.93 -4.86
CA ARG A 49 -32.30 -3.56 -5.85
C ARG A 49 -31.12 -2.68 -6.22
N ALA A 50 -31.33 -1.38 -6.36
CA ALA A 50 -30.25 -0.43 -6.63
C ALA A 50 -29.25 -0.40 -5.47
N ALA A 51 -29.73 -0.24 -4.23
CA ALA A 51 -28.89 -0.26 -3.04
C ALA A 51 -28.16 -1.60 -2.84
N ALA A 52 -28.81 -2.73 -3.15
CA ALA A 52 -28.18 -4.05 -3.08
C ALA A 52 -27.08 -4.23 -4.15
N ARG A 53 -27.24 -3.65 -5.35
CA ARG A 53 -26.18 -3.66 -6.35
C ARG A 53 -24.98 -2.82 -5.91
N GLU A 54 -25.25 -1.64 -5.38
CA GLU A 54 -24.21 -0.74 -4.85
C GLU A 54 -23.46 -1.36 -3.66
N SER A 55 -24.16 -2.03 -2.74
CA SER A 55 -23.49 -2.72 -1.63
C SER A 55 -22.62 -3.89 -2.11
N LEU A 56 -23.04 -4.60 -3.16
CA LEU A 56 -22.24 -5.65 -3.78
C LEU A 56 -20.99 -5.10 -4.49
N THR A 57 -21.09 -3.94 -5.16
CA THR A 57 -19.93 -3.30 -5.79
C THR A 57 -18.96 -2.81 -4.72
N LEU A 58 -19.44 -2.11 -3.70
CA LEU A 58 -18.63 -1.66 -2.56
C LEU A 58 -17.96 -2.85 -1.85
N GLY A 59 -18.67 -3.95 -1.64
CA GLY A 59 -18.10 -5.17 -1.05
C GLY A 59 -17.03 -5.85 -1.91
N ARG A 60 -17.01 -5.62 -3.23
CA ARG A 60 -15.91 -6.06 -4.11
C ARG A 60 -14.73 -5.10 -4.02
N GLU A 61 -14.98 -3.80 -4.01
CA GLU A 61 -13.95 -2.75 -3.87
C GLU A 61 -13.19 -2.89 -2.55
N VAL A 62 -13.90 -3.03 -1.42
CA VAL A 62 -13.29 -3.25 -0.11
C VAL A 62 -12.37 -4.47 -0.11
N ARG A 63 -12.81 -5.58 -0.70
CA ARG A 63 -11.96 -6.79 -0.81
C ARG A 63 -10.74 -6.57 -1.69
N ASN A 64 -10.86 -5.78 -2.76
CA ASN A 64 -9.72 -5.46 -3.62
C ASN A 64 -8.72 -4.57 -2.88
N VAL A 65 -9.19 -3.51 -2.23
CA VAL A 65 -8.37 -2.61 -1.41
C VAL A 65 -7.67 -3.36 -0.31
N GLN A 66 -8.36 -4.29 0.38
CA GLN A 66 -7.75 -5.11 1.42
C GLN A 66 -6.59 -5.94 0.87
N ARG A 67 -6.77 -6.62 -0.27
CA ARG A 67 -5.68 -7.39 -0.90
C ARG A 67 -4.50 -6.50 -1.28
N THR A 68 -4.76 -5.32 -1.83
CA THR A 68 -3.70 -4.38 -2.17
C THR A 68 -2.97 -3.89 -0.92
N ALA A 69 -3.69 -3.64 0.18
CA ALA A 69 -3.08 -3.27 1.45
C ALA A 69 -2.21 -4.40 2.02
N ASP A 70 -2.68 -5.64 1.96
CA ASP A 70 -1.94 -6.82 2.43
C ASP A 70 -0.63 -6.99 1.62
N LEU A 71 -0.71 -6.90 0.29
CA LEU A 71 0.46 -6.97 -0.59
C LEU A 71 1.48 -5.85 -0.31
N LEU A 72 1.01 -4.60 -0.17
CA LEU A 72 1.88 -3.47 0.16
C LEU A 72 2.54 -3.65 1.53
N SER A 73 1.82 -4.22 2.50
CA SER A 73 2.40 -4.51 3.82
C SER A 73 3.49 -5.56 3.74
N GLU A 74 3.31 -6.63 2.94
CA GLU A 74 4.33 -7.64 2.71
C GLU A 74 5.58 -7.06 2.03
N GLU A 75 5.39 -6.20 1.02
CA GLU A 75 6.49 -5.51 0.34
C GLU A 75 7.25 -4.58 1.29
N LEU A 76 6.55 -3.84 2.15
CA LEU A 76 7.18 -2.97 3.15
C LEU A 76 8.04 -3.77 4.13
N VAL A 77 7.54 -4.91 4.63
CA VAL A 77 8.33 -5.79 5.51
C VAL A 77 9.57 -6.29 4.79
N ARG A 78 9.44 -6.74 3.52
CA ARG A 78 10.59 -7.19 2.73
C ARG A 78 11.63 -6.07 2.55
N PHE A 79 11.19 -4.87 2.21
CA PHE A 79 12.09 -3.73 2.05
C PHE A 79 12.74 -3.30 3.37
N GLU A 80 12.01 -3.38 4.48
CA GLU A 80 12.57 -3.11 5.79
C GLU A 80 13.67 -4.13 6.14
N GLU A 81 13.45 -5.41 5.89
CA GLU A 81 14.47 -6.46 6.07
C GLU A 81 15.69 -6.22 5.17
N GLU A 82 15.49 -5.90 3.89
CA GLU A 82 16.57 -5.55 2.95
C GLU A 82 17.35 -4.32 3.43
N MET A 83 16.64 -3.27 3.88
CA MET A 83 17.27 -2.07 4.43
C MET A 83 18.04 -2.37 5.72
N GLN A 84 17.52 -3.20 6.61
CA GLN A 84 18.23 -3.61 7.82
C GLN A 84 19.50 -4.40 7.49
N GLN A 85 19.45 -5.27 6.47
CA GLN A 85 20.63 -5.98 5.97
C GLN A 85 21.66 -5.02 5.36
N LEU A 86 21.24 -4.02 4.58
CA LEU A 86 22.12 -3.00 4.01
C LEU A 86 22.67 -2.03 5.07
N ALA A 87 21.88 -1.72 6.10
CA ALA A 87 22.25 -0.78 7.17
C ALA A 87 23.28 -1.36 8.16
N ARG A 88 23.56 -2.68 8.08
CA ARG A 88 24.58 -3.35 8.90
C ARG A 88 25.91 -2.59 8.83
N PRO A 89 26.57 -2.32 9.96
CA PRO A 89 27.83 -1.57 9.99
C PRO A 89 28.91 -2.16 9.08
N GLU A 90 28.91 -3.48 8.90
CA GLU A 90 29.83 -4.24 8.05
C GLU A 90 29.70 -3.90 6.55
N ASN A 91 28.53 -3.43 6.13
CA ASN A 91 28.28 -3.03 4.74
C ASN A 91 28.66 -1.58 4.44
N ARG A 92 29.10 -0.82 5.45
CA ARG A 92 29.55 0.56 5.27
C ARG A 92 30.98 0.57 4.73
N ILE A 93 31.20 1.32 3.65
CA ILE A 93 32.53 1.56 3.08
C ILE A 93 32.96 2.98 3.46
N PHE A 94 34.04 3.10 4.21
CA PHE A 94 34.61 4.38 4.63
C PHE A 94 35.61 4.87 3.59
N VAL A 95 35.60 6.15 3.23
CA VAL A 95 36.62 6.69 2.33
C VAL A 95 37.85 7.08 3.14
N LEU A 96 38.99 6.45 2.87
CA LEU A 96 40.24 6.75 3.60
C LEU A 96 40.90 8.04 3.12
N ASP A 97 40.84 8.27 1.81
CA ASP A 97 41.41 9.44 1.14
C ASP A 97 40.53 9.77 -0.07
N GLU A 98 40.11 11.02 -0.21
CA GLU A 98 39.36 11.50 -1.37
C GLU A 98 40.29 11.91 -2.52
N ARG A 99 41.59 12.12 -2.25
CA ARG A 99 42.54 12.59 -3.25
C ARG A 99 42.86 11.48 -4.26
N ARG A 100 42.52 11.77 -5.51
CA ARG A 100 42.72 10.87 -6.65
C ARG A 100 43.74 11.45 -7.64
N GLY A 101 44.81 10.71 -7.90
CA GLY A 101 45.72 10.96 -9.01
C GLY A 101 45.16 10.45 -10.35
N VAL A 102 45.69 10.94 -11.46
CA VAL A 102 45.21 10.60 -12.81
C VAL A 102 45.28 9.09 -13.11
N LEU A 103 46.28 8.41 -12.57
CA LEU A 103 46.49 6.97 -12.74
C LEU A 103 45.87 6.12 -11.61
N ASP A 104 45.25 6.74 -10.61
CA ASP A 104 44.71 6.03 -9.46
C ASP A 104 43.39 5.33 -9.80
N ARG A 105 43.30 4.07 -9.38
CA ARG A 105 42.07 3.27 -9.38
C ARG A 105 41.56 3.10 -7.94
N GLY A 106 40.29 2.75 -7.82
CA GLY A 106 39.68 2.50 -6.51
C GLY A 106 40.07 1.11 -6.01
N TRP A 107 40.42 1.02 -4.73
CA TRP A 107 40.70 -0.21 -4.03
C TRP A 107 39.79 -0.30 -2.81
N LEU A 108 39.29 -1.50 -2.54
CA LEU A 108 38.59 -1.84 -1.30
C LEU A 108 39.58 -2.57 -0.39
N VAL A 109 39.79 -2.04 0.80
CA VAL A 109 40.69 -2.59 1.81
C VAL A 109 39.90 -2.93 3.06
N ILE A 110 40.00 -4.17 3.53
CA ILE A 110 39.37 -4.61 4.77
C ILE A 110 40.42 -4.58 5.87
N VAL A 111 40.17 -3.78 6.91
CA VAL A 111 41.03 -3.63 8.08
C VAL A 111 40.28 -4.11 9.31
N ASP A 112 40.86 -5.06 10.01
CA ASP A 112 40.38 -5.58 11.28
C ASP A 112 41.08 -4.87 12.44
N SER A 113 40.37 -4.72 13.55
CA SER A 113 40.83 -4.02 14.74
C SER A 113 40.59 -4.89 15.97
N ALA A 114 41.67 -5.30 16.65
CA ALA A 114 41.63 -6.20 17.80
C ALA A 114 41.23 -5.52 19.13
N GLY A 115 41.05 -4.19 19.15
CA GLY A 115 40.61 -3.47 20.34
C GLY A 115 40.73 -1.95 20.21
N PRO A 116 39.99 -1.19 21.05
CA PRO A 116 40.05 0.28 20.99
C PRO A 116 41.42 0.79 21.45
N GLN A 117 42.18 1.40 20.53
CA GLN A 117 43.33 2.23 20.91
C GLN A 117 42.85 3.55 21.53
N PRO A 118 43.62 4.14 22.46
CA PRO A 118 43.31 5.45 23.03
C PRO A 118 43.39 6.55 21.95
N ASP A 119 42.27 7.27 21.80
CA ASP A 119 42.01 8.67 21.40
C ASP A 119 43.03 9.49 20.58
N SER A 120 43.89 8.85 19.78
CA SER A 120 44.97 9.57 19.09
C SER A 120 44.69 9.96 17.64
N ARG A 121 43.52 9.63 17.07
CA ARG A 121 43.22 9.98 15.66
C ARG A 121 41.75 10.35 15.45
N GLN A 122 41.53 11.20 14.44
CA GLN A 122 40.29 11.85 13.96
C GLN A 122 39.07 10.95 13.70
N MET A 123 39.06 9.68 14.10
CA MET A 123 37.97 8.75 13.85
C MET A 123 37.68 7.94 15.12
N PRO A 124 36.40 7.72 15.48
CA PRO A 124 36.04 6.94 16.67
C PRO A 124 36.67 5.54 16.63
N PRO A 125 37.15 5.02 17.77
CA PRO A 125 37.68 3.66 17.85
C PRO A 125 36.60 2.66 17.41
N TRP A 126 37.01 1.61 16.70
CA TRP A 126 36.13 0.50 16.31
C TRP A 126 36.80 -0.84 16.60
N VAL A 127 35.97 -1.87 16.73
CA VAL A 127 36.39 -3.26 16.95
C VAL A 127 35.82 -4.10 15.81
N GLY A 128 36.63 -5.03 15.29
CA GLY A 128 36.27 -5.89 14.16
C GLY A 128 36.59 -5.31 12.79
N SER A 129 36.12 -6.00 11.74
CA SER A 129 36.43 -5.67 10.35
C SER A 129 35.70 -4.41 9.87
N ARG A 130 36.41 -3.54 9.15
CA ARG A 130 35.87 -2.34 8.51
C ARG A 130 36.40 -2.22 7.09
N ARG A 131 35.52 -1.84 6.16
CA ARG A 131 35.86 -1.69 4.74
C ARG A 131 36.22 -0.25 4.43
N PHE A 132 37.36 -0.04 3.78
CA PHE A 132 37.85 1.27 3.37
C PHE A 132 38.02 1.34 1.86
N ARG A 133 37.59 2.45 1.25
CA ARG A 133 37.90 2.81 -0.12
C ARG A 133 39.17 3.65 -0.14
N VAL A 134 40.12 3.25 -0.97
CA VAL A 134 41.41 3.91 -1.15
C VAL A 134 41.67 4.13 -2.63
N TRP A 135 42.14 5.31 -3.02
CA TRP A 135 42.60 5.57 -4.38
C TRP A 135 44.11 5.37 -4.45
N ALA A 136 44.58 4.52 -5.36
CA ALA A 136 46.01 4.27 -5.58
C ALA A 136 46.27 3.68 -6.98
N ALA A 137 47.48 3.87 -7.51
CA ALA A 137 47.88 3.34 -8.81
C ALA A 137 47.91 1.81 -8.82
N ASP A 138 48.41 1.20 -7.76
CA ASP A 138 48.58 -0.25 -7.57
C ASP A 138 48.23 -0.71 -6.15
N GLU A 139 48.23 -2.04 -5.93
CA GLU A 139 47.89 -2.66 -4.64
C GLU A 139 48.89 -2.28 -3.54
N ALA A 140 50.18 -2.18 -3.88
CA ALA A 140 51.24 -1.85 -2.92
C ALA A 140 51.09 -0.41 -2.39
N ALA A 141 50.78 0.54 -3.27
CA ALA A 141 50.49 1.92 -2.89
C ALA A 141 49.19 2.02 -2.07
N ALA A 142 48.16 1.21 -2.40
CA ALA A 142 46.95 1.13 -1.60
C ALA A 142 47.25 0.63 -0.18
N ARG A 143 48.03 -0.45 -0.05
CA ARG A 143 48.50 -1.01 1.23
C ARG A 143 49.28 0.03 2.03
N ALA A 144 50.27 0.67 1.42
CA ALA A 144 51.10 1.69 2.08
C ALA A 144 50.27 2.88 2.60
N LYS A 145 49.25 3.32 1.85
CA LYS A 145 48.33 4.38 2.30
C LYS A 145 47.54 3.97 3.54
N VAL A 146 47.08 2.71 3.60
CA VAL A 146 46.34 2.16 4.73
C VAL A 146 47.25 1.99 5.94
N GLU A 147 48.42 1.36 5.78
CA GLU A 147 49.39 1.12 6.86
C GLU A 147 49.88 2.43 7.48
N ARG A 148 50.04 3.50 6.69
CA ARG A 148 50.36 4.83 7.21
C ARG A 148 49.30 5.34 8.20
N ARG A 149 48.02 5.04 7.95
CA ARG A 149 46.90 5.47 8.81
C ARG A 149 46.56 4.45 9.89
N TYR A 150 46.84 3.17 9.66
CA TYR A 150 46.57 2.04 10.54
C TYR A 150 47.78 1.11 10.54
N PRO A 151 48.82 1.42 11.34
CA PRO A 151 50.04 0.62 11.40
C PRO A 151 49.76 -0.81 11.88
N PRO A 152 50.48 -1.82 11.38
CA PRO A 152 50.31 -3.22 11.77
C PRO A 152 50.90 -3.56 13.16
N ASP A 153 51.07 -2.56 14.04
CA ASP A 153 51.74 -2.65 15.35
C ASP A 153 50.89 -3.40 16.41
N GLY A 154 50.13 -4.42 15.98
CA GLY A 154 49.39 -5.35 16.83
C GLY A 154 47.90 -5.07 16.99
N VAL A 155 47.42 -3.88 16.63
CA VAL A 155 46.01 -3.49 16.80
C VAL A 155 45.22 -3.57 15.49
N TYR A 156 45.87 -3.29 14.36
CA TYR A 156 45.24 -3.31 13.04
C TYR A 156 45.81 -4.42 12.17
N LEU A 157 44.94 -5.17 11.52
CA LEU A 157 45.31 -6.21 10.57
C LEU A 157 44.61 -5.95 9.23
N ILE A 158 45.39 -5.79 8.16
CA ILE A 158 44.82 -5.73 6.81
C ILE A 158 44.46 -7.16 6.40
N GLN A 159 43.17 -7.47 6.32
CA GLN A 159 42.68 -8.80 5.96
C GLN A 159 42.68 -9.02 4.44
N SER A 160 42.29 -8.01 3.68
CA SER A 160 42.24 -8.11 2.21
C SER A 160 42.36 -6.77 1.53
N ILE A 161 42.92 -6.79 0.31
CA ILE A 161 42.98 -5.66 -0.61
C ILE A 161 42.51 -6.18 -1.96
N GLN A 162 41.49 -5.54 -2.52
CA GLN A 162 40.97 -5.91 -3.83
C GLN A 162 40.63 -4.66 -4.65
N PRO A 163 40.75 -4.69 -5.98
CA PRO A 163 40.27 -3.59 -6.81
C PRO A 163 38.77 -3.38 -6.56
N LEU A 164 38.36 -2.13 -6.45
CA LEU A 164 36.95 -1.77 -6.33
C LEU A 164 36.31 -1.95 -7.71
N THR A 165 35.94 -3.18 -8.04
CA THR A 165 35.03 -3.45 -9.15
C THR A 165 33.68 -2.86 -8.77
N MET A 166 33.23 -1.85 -9.51
CA MET A 166 31.84 -1.42 -9.37
C MET A 166 30.96 -2.64 -9.68
N PRO A 167 29.93 -2.93 -8.87
CA PRO A 167 28.93 -3.90 -9.30
C PRO A 167 28.39 -3.39 -10.63
N THR A 168 28.58 -4.17 -11.69
CA THR A 168 27.84 -4.00 -12.94
C THR A 168 26.37 -3.92 -12.53
N PRO A 169 25.61 -2.87 -12.87
CA PRO A 169 24.20 -2.84 -12.57
C PRO A 169 23.60 -4.12 -13.15
N ALA A 170 23.15 -5.02 -12.27
CA ALA A 170 22.47 -6.22 -12.69
C ALA A 170 21.27 -5.77 -13.51
N ASN A 171 21.32 -6.08 -14.80
CA ASN A 171 20.26 -5.93 -15.80
C ASN A 171 18.93 -5.37 -15.26
N SER A 172 18.66 -4.10 -15.55
CA SER A 172 17.30 -3.65 -15.82
C SER A 172 16.83 -4.29 -17.13
N SER A 173 16.50 -5.58 -17.08
CA SER A 173 15.88 -6.31 -18.20
C SER A 173 14.51 -6.83 -17.77
N GLY A 174 13.46 -6.28 -18.39
CA GLY A 174 12.10 -6.83 -18.40
C GLY A 174 11.09 -5.98 -17.66
#